data_AF-A0A661W831-F1
#
_entry.id   AF-A0A661W831-F1
#
_cell.length_a   1.000
_cell.length_b   1.000
_cell.length_c   1.000
_cell.angle_alpha   90.00
_cell.angle_beta   90.00
_cell.angle_gamma   90.00
#
_symmetry.space_group_name_H-M   'P 1'
#
loop_
_entity.id
_entity.type
_entity.pdbx_description
1 polymer ?
#
loop_
_entity_poly.entity_id
_entity_poly.type
_entity_poly.pdbx_seq_one_letter_code
_entity_poly.pdbx_strand_id
1 'polypeptide(L)'
;MAEDTFLQVVVNTLGENMKAILEHQYKTIGVAGMVRYWGFSAGCIRTNLRKLGIKLKDKRRSNAPHGFASEAFALYGGVKDVLRTFKTMRAFSMYCG
;
A
#
# COMPACT_ATOMS: atom_id res chain seq x y z
N MET A 1 -10.89 19.67 5.18
CA MET A 1 -11.66 19.46 6.42
C MET A 1 -11.90 17.98 6.78
N ALA A 2 -11.81 17.01 5.86
CA ALA A 2 -11.98 15.57 6.19
C ALA A 2 -10.67 14.80 6.45
N GLU A 3 -9.50 15.37 6.12
CA GLU A 3 -8.21 14.67 6.24
C GLU A 3 -7.72 14.59 7.70
N ASP A 4 -7.94 15.62 8.51
CA ASP A 4 -7.49 15.65 9.90
C ASP A 4 -8.38 14.81 10.82
N THR A 5 -9.64 14.58 10.44
CA THR A 5 -10.60 13.79 11.22
C THR A 5 -10.19 12.33 11.36
N PHE A 6 -9.57 11.74 10.32
CA PHE A 6 -9.10 10.36 10.39
C PHE A 6 -7.99 10.18 11.42
N LEU A 7 -6.94 11.02 11.36
CA LEU A 7 -5.84 10.93 12.32
C LEU A 7 -6.32 11.19 13.75
N GLN A 8 -7.24 12.12 13.95
CA GLN A 8 -7.80 12.39 15.27
C GLN A 8 -8.59 11.20 15.83
N VAL A 9 -9.42 10.55 15.00
CA VAL A 9 -10.15 9.33 15.39
C VAL A 9 -9.17 8.19 15.70
N VAL A 10 -8.17 7.98 14.84
CA VAL A 10 -7.15 6.94 15.01
C VAL A 10 -6.33 7.18 16.27
N VAL A 11 -5.86 8.40 16.52
CA VAL A 11 -5.10 8.74 17.74
C VAL A 11 -5.95 8.50 18.98
N ASN A 12 -7.21 8.92 18.97
CA ASN A 12 -8.12 8.68 20.10
C ASN A 12 -8.43 7.19 20.32
N THR A 13 -8.33 6.37 19.28
CA THR A 13 -8.65 4.92 19.35
C THR A 13 -7.41 4.08 19.68
N LEU A 14 -6.25 4.44 19.13
CA LEU A 14 -5.02 3.62 19.14
C LEU A 14 -3.93 4.18 20.06
N GLY A 15 -4.05 5.43 20.52
CA GLY A 15 -3.07 6.09 21.37
C GLY A 15 -1.69 6.26 20.73
N GLU A 16 -0.65 6.23 21.55
CA GLU A 16 0.74 6.55 21.18
C GLU A 16 1.34 5.62 20.10
N ASN A 17 0.80 4.41 19.93
CA ASN A 17 1.31 3.41 18.98
C ASN A 17 0.59 3.40 17.63
N MET A 18 -0.17 4.45 17.31
CA MET A 18 -0.99 4.51 16.09
C MET A 18 -0.24 4.19 14.80
N LYS A 19 1.02 4.63 14.66
CA LYS A 19 1.80 4.42 13.43
C LYS A 19 2.09 2.94 13.19
N ALA A 20 2.56 2.23 14.21
CA ALA A 20 2.89 0.81 14.11
C ALA A 20 1.64 -0.04 13.83
N ILE A 21 0.52 0.28 14.49
CA ILE A 21 -0.75 -0.41 14.30
C ILE A 21 -1.31 -0.15 12.89
N LEU A 22 -1.30 1.09 12.42
CA LEU A 22 -1.74 1.43 11.06
C LEU A 22 -0.85 0.79 9.99
N GLU A 23 0.46 0.71 10.22
CA GLU A 23 1.37 0.01 9.32
C GLU A 23 1.06 -1.49 9.28
N HIS A 24 0.80 -2.10 10.44
CA HIS A 24 0.40 -3.51 10.53
C HIS A 24 -0.95 -3.75 9.81
N GLN A 25 -1.97 -2.95 10.09
CA GLN A 25 -3.26 -3.03 9.39
C GLN A 25 -3.09 -2.87 7.87
N TYR A 26 -2.29 -1.90 7.43
CA TYR A 26 -2.02 -1.72 6.01
C TYR A 26 -1.36 -2.95 5.39
N LYS A 27 -0.41 -3.60 6.07
CA LYS A 27 0.23 -4.83 5.60
C LYS A 27 -0.72 -6.03 5.57
N THR A 28 -1.62 -6.14 6.54
CA THR A 28 -2.49 -7.30 6.71
C THR A 28 -3.75 -7.23 5.84
N ILE A 29 -4.46 -6.10 5.85
CA ILE A 29 -5.78 -5.96 5.20
C ILE A 29 -5.80 -4.95 4.05
N GLY A 30 -4.69 -4.23 3.85
CA GLY A 30 -4.56 -3.21 2.81
C GLY A 30 -5.52 -2.03 2.99
N VAL A 31 -5.45 -1.06 2.06
CA VAL A 31 -6.35 0.10 2.09
C VAL A 31 -7.82 -0.30 1.97
N ALA A 32 -8.15 -1.34 1.20
CA ALA A 32 -9.53 -1.79 1.03
C ALA A 32 -10.13 -2.32 2.34
N GLY A 33 -9.37 -3.10 3.11
CA GLY A 33 -9.82 -3.55 4.44
C GLY A 33 -9.92 -2.40 5.42
N MET A 34 -8.96 -1.46 5.40
CA MET A 34 -8.99 -0.28 6.26
C MET A 34 -10.18 0.64 5.95
N VAL A 35 -10.62 0.75 4.69
CA VAL A 35 -11.86 1.49 4.34
C VAL A 35 -13.07 0.89 5.04
N ARG A 36 -13.20 -0.45 5.04
CA ARG A 36 -14.31 -1.14 5.70
C ARG A 36 -14.24 -1.00 7.23
N TYR A 37 -13.04 -1.10 7.79
CA TYR A 37 -12.83 -1.04 9.23
C TYR A 37 -13.05 0.37 9.81
N TRP A 38 -12.48 1.39 9.17
CA TRP A 38 -12.52 2.76 9.70
C TRP A 38 -13.68 3.60 9.13
N GLY A 39 -14.32 3.19 8.03
CA GLY A 39 -15.40 3.94 7.40
C GLY A 39 -14.95 5.18 6.61
N PHE A 40 -13.65 5.39 6.44
CA PHE A 40 -13.10 6.51 5.68
C PHE A 40 -12.79 6.12 4.23
N SER A 41 -12.79 7.13 3.35
CA SER A 41 -12.44 6.92 1.94
C SER A 41 -10.99 6.44 1.77
N ALA A 42 -10.76 5.65 0.71
CA ALA A 42 -9.42 5.16 0.37
C ALA A 42 -8.42 6.30 0.13
N GLY A 43 -8.89 7.46 -0.36
CA GLY A 43 -8.07 8.65 -0.53
C GLY A 43 -7.59 9.19 0.82
N CYS A 44 -8.51 9.39 1.76
CA CYS A 44 -8.21 9.88 3.10
C CYS A 44 -7.20 8.97 3.83
N ILE A 45 -7.43 7.66 3.80
CA ILE A 45 -6.53 6.68 4.45
C ILE A 45 -5.13 6.74 3.82
N ARG A 46 -5.02 6.74 2.49
CA ARG A 46 -3.71 6.78 1.82
C ARG A 46 -2.94 8.07 2.10
N THR A 47 -3.61 9.22 2.08
CA THR A 47 -2.99 10.50 2.38
C THR A 47 -2.44 10.50 3.81
N ASN A 48 -3.23 10.04 4.78
CA ASN A 48 -2.81 10.03 6.17
C ASN A 48 -1.72 9.00 6.48
N LEU A 49 -1.77 7.80 5.88
CA LEU A 49 -0.66 6.85 5.98
C LEU A 49 0.65 7.45 5.45
N ARG A 50 0.61 8.20 4.34
CA ARG A 50 1.79 8.91 3.82
C ARG A 50 2.28 10.02 4.75
N LYS A 51 1.37 10.81 5.34
CA LYS A 51 1.72 11.84 6.33
C LYS A 51 2.45 11.24 7.53
N LEU A 52 2.08 10.03 7.94
CA LEU A 52 2.75 9.28 9.02
C LEU A 52 4.09 8.61 8.59
N GLY A 53 4.49 8.75 7.32
CA GLY A 53 5.69 8.13 6.77
C GLY A 53 5.55 6.64 6.46
N ILE A 54 4.33 6.09 6.44
CA ILE A 54 4.09 4.70 6.09
C ILE A 54 4.19 4.54 4.57
N LYS A 55 5.15 3.74 4.11
CA LYS A 55 5.37 3.48 2.69
C LYS A 55 4.24 2.61 2.12
N LEU A 56 3.42 3.22 1.27
CA LEU A 56 2.41 2.50 0.52
C LEU A 56 3.03 1.70 -0.63
N LYS A 57 2.50 0.50 -0.88
CA LYS A 57 2.77 -0.31 -2.07
C LYS A 57 2.55 0.57 -3.31
N ASP A 58 3.54 0.58 -4.20
CA ASP A 58 3.42 1.27 -5.48
C ASP A 58 2.18 0.76 -6.21
N LYS A 59 1.31 1.67 -6.69
CA LYS A 59 0.12 1.32 -7.47
C LYS A 59 0.46 0.42 -8.65
N ARG A 60 1.68 0.56 -9.19
CA ARG A 60 2.21 -0.27 -10.27
C ARG A 60 2.38 -1.75 -9.88
N ARG A 61 2.41 -2.09 -8.59
CA ARG A 61 2.49 -3.47 -8.06
C ARG A 61 1.13 -4.06 -7.66
N SER A 62 0.01 -3.38 -7.93
CA SER A 62 -1.32 -3.80 -7.44
C SER A 62 -1.76 -5.16 -7.99
N ASN A 63 -1.25 -5.56 -9.15
CA ASN A 63 -1.56 -6.85 -9.80
C ASN A 63 -0.37 -7.84 -9.78
N ALA A 64 0.68 -7.54 -9.01
CA ALA A 64 1.82 -8.44 -8.89
C ALA A 64 1.51 -9.48 -7.79
N PRO A 65 1.62 -10.79 -8.07
CA PRO A 65 1.43 -11.85 -7.08
C PRO A 65 2.28 -11.60 -5.83
N HIS A 66 1.69 -11.77 -4.65
CA HIS A 66 2.42 -11.66 -3.38
C HIS A 66 3.47 -12.79 -3.32
N GLY A 67 4.73 -12.44 -3.00
CA GLY A 67 5.86 -13.38 -2.96
C GLY A 67 6.81 -13.23 -4.14
N PHE A 68 6.38 -13.64 -5.34
CA PHE A 68 7.23 -13.65 -6.55
C PHE A 68 7.74 -12.27 -6.99
N ALA A 69 6.93 -11.23 -6.76
CA ALA A 69 7.19 -9.94 -7.35
C ALA A 69 8.40 -9.24 -6.72
N SER A 70 8.68 -9.39 -5.42
CA SER A 70 9.77 -8.63 -4.78
C SER A 70 11.15 -9.00 -5.32
N GLU A 71 11.42 -10.31 -5.44
CA GLU A 71 12.68 -10.85 -5.93
C GLU A 71 12.81 -10.70 -7.44
N ALA A 72 11.74 -10.98 -8.18
CA ALA A 72 11.72 -10.78 -9.62
C ALA A 72 11.88 -9.28 -9.98
N PHE A 73 11.26 -8.34 -9.24
CA PHE A 73 11.54 -6.92 -9.45
C PHE A 73 13.00 -6.57 -9.16
N ALA A 74 13.64 -7.15 -8.14
CA ALA A 74 15.04 -6.86 -7.82
C ALA A 74 15.98 -7.29 -8.95
N LEU A 75 15.75 -8.47 -9.55
CA LEU A 75 16.46 -8.97 -10.73
C LEU A 75 16.40 -8.00 -11.93
N TYR A 76 15.26 -7.34 -12.11
CA TYR A 76 15.03 -6.41 -13.22
C TYR A 76 15.25 -4.95 -12.85
N GLY A 77 15.96 -4.61 -11.76
CA GLY A 77 16.26 -3.21 -11.40
C GLY A 77 15.06 -2.42 -10.85
N GLY A 78 13.99 -3.11 -10.48
CA GLY A 78 12.77 -2.56 -9.89
C GLY A 78 11.60 -2.45 -10.87
N VAL A 79 10.48 -1.91 -10.36
CA VAL A 79 9.22 -1.85 -11.12
C VAL A 79 9.29 -0.96 -12.35
N LYS A 80 10.10 0.11 -12.30
CA LYS A 80 10.25 1.03 -13.44
C LYS A 80 10.83 0.29 -14.65
N ASP A 81 11.84 -0.52 -14.41
CA ASP A 81 12.55 -1.25 -15.45
C ASP A 81 11.75 -2.47 -15.91
N VAL A 82 11.04 -3.16 -15.00
CA VAL A 82 10.04 -4.17 -15.41
C VAL A 82 8.97 -3.57 -16.31
N LEU A 83 8.42 -2.40 -15.99
CA LEU A 83 7.42 -1.77 -16.86
C LEU A 83 8.01 -1.25 -18.16
N ARG A 84 9.28 -0.84 -18.18
CA ARG A 84 9.98 -0.47 -19.42
C ARG A 84 10.10 -1.66 -20.36
N THR A 85 10.49 -2.81 -19.82
CA THR A 85 10.73 -4.06 -20.56
C THR A 85 9.43 -4.74 -20.98
N PHE A 86 8.51 -4.99 -20.04
CA PHE A 86 7.33 -5.81 -20.26
C PHE A 86 6.06 -5.00 -20.60
N LYS A 87 6.13 -3.66 -20.54
CA LYS A 87 5.02 -2.69 -20.75
C LYS A 87 3.89 -2.77 -19.73
N THR A 88 3.53 -3.96 -19.27
CA THR A 88 2.47 -4.21 -18.31
C THR A 88 2.91 -5.23 -17.26
N MET A 89 2.34 -5.12 -16.05
CA MET A 89 2.55 -6.13 -15.01
C MET A 89 2.00 -7.49 -15.38
N ARG A 90 0.94 -7.55 -16.19
CA ARG A 90 0.36 -8.82 -16.66
C ARG A 90 1.34 -9.58 -17.55
N ALA A 91 1.99 -8.90 -18.48
CA ALA A 91 3.01 -9.49 -19.35
C ALA A 91 4.21 -9.99 -18.53
N PHE A 92 4.64 -9.22 -17.53
CA PHE A 92 5.69 -9.66 -16.60
C PHE A 92 5.29 -10.91 -15.81
N SER A 93 4.08 -10.94 -15.23
CA SER A 93 3.61 -12.10 -14.48
C SER A 93 3.50 -13.37 -15.33
N MET A 94 3.15 -13.27 -16.62
CA MET A 94 3.15 -14.42 -17.55
C MET A 94 4.56 -14.89 -17.92
N TYR A 95 5.56 -14.01 -17.84
CA TYR A 95 6.94 -14.36 -18.11
C TYR A 95 7.61 -15.04 -16.91
N CYS A 96 7.23 -14.66 -15.68
CA CYS A 96 7.79 -15.22 -14.44
C CYS A 96 7.04 -16.45 -13.91
N GLY A 97 5.84 -16.75 -14.45
CA GLY A 97 5.07 -17.95 -14.13
C GLY A 97 5.39 -19.07 -15.09
#